data_AF-A0A158S7M8-F1
#
_entry.id   AF-A0A158S7M8-F1
#
_cell.length_a   1.000
_cell.length_b   1.000
_cell.length_c   1.000
_cell.angle_alpha   90.00
_cell.angle_beta   90.00
_cell.angle_gamma   90.00
#
_symmetry.space_group_name_H-M   'P 1'
#
loop_
_entity.id
_entity.type
_entity.pdbx_description
1 polymer ?
#
loop_
_entity_poly.entity_id
_entity_poly.type
_entity_poly.pdbx_seq_one_letter_code
_entity_poly.pdbx_strand_id
1 'polypeptide(L)'
;MDLFDITSQRTVEAAARRLESLERFADRRDDFLATIDLDALDREAAYRIFAADEAVIVELALGHLYIAHLVDMDAMRAELCIH
;
A
#
# COMPACT_ATOMS: atom_id res chain seq x y z
N MET A 1 -3.75 -12.91 2.14
CA MET A 1 -3.28 -12.27 3.39
C MET A 1 -2.65 -10.98 2.91
N ASP A 2 -3.38 -9.86 3.02
CA ASP A 2 -2.90 -8.57 2.53
C ASP A 2 -1.76 -8.12 3.43
N LEU A 3 -0.57 -8.00 2.85
CA LEU A 3 0.67 -7.88 3.60
C LEU A 3 0.72 -6.57 4.40
N PHE A 4 -0.07 -5.55 3.99
CA PHE A 4 -0.15 -4.26 4.65
C PHE A 4 -1.51 -3.95 5.28
N ASP A 5 -2.63 -4.43 4.74
CA ASP A 5 -3.98 -4.32 5.32
C ASP A 5 -4.27 -2.89 5.85
N ILE A 6 -4.01 -1.90 5.00
CA ILE A 6 -4.15 -0.48 5.35
C ILE A 6 -5.62 -0.16 5.68
N THR A 7 -6.56 -0.85 5.01
CA THR A 7 -8.01 -0.66 5.15
C THR A 7 -8.58 -1.15 6.49
N SER A 8 -7.84 -1.91 7.29
CA SER A 8 -8.28 -2.28 8.64
C SER A 8 -7.98 -1.21 9.69
N GLN A 9 -7.21 -0.17 9.33
CA GLN A 9 -6.81 0.89 10.25
C GLN A 9 -7.91 1.95 10.37
N ARG A 10 -8.41 2.18 11.59
CA ARG A 10 -9.57 3.06 11.82
C ARG A 10 -9.25 4.55 11.98
N THR A 11 -7.98 4.92 12.08
CA THR A 11 -7.54 6.31 12.22
C THR A 11 -6.59 6.67 11.10
N VAL A 12 -6.60 7.95 10.72
CA VAL A 12 -5.70 8.51 9.70
C VAL A 12 -4.24 8.22 10.06
N GLU A 13 -3.83 8.38 11.32
CA GLU A 13 -2.45 8.17 11.74
C GLU A 13 -2.02 6.71 11.69
N ALA A 14 -2.92 5.78 12.01
CA ALA A 14 -2.65 4.35 11.91
C ALA A 14 -2.52 3.92 10.44
N ALA A 15 -3.44 4.36 9.58
CA ALA A 15 -3.39 4.11 8.15
C ALA A 15 -2.13 4.73 7.51
N ALA A 16 -1.78 5.98 7.86
CA ALA A 16 -0.61 6.68 7.35
C ALA A 16 0.72 5.99 7.71
N ARG A 17 0.89 5.54 8.97
CA ARG A 17 2.10 4.78 9.36
C ARG A 17 2.21 3.45 8.61
N ARG A 18 1.08 2.83 8.29
CA ARG A 18 1.06 1.59 7.54
C ARG A 18 1.40 1.83 6.08
N LEU A 19 0.87 2.90 5.49
CA LEU A 19 1.21 3.33 4.14
C LEU A 19 2.71 3.69 4.02
N GLU A 20 3.28 4.44 4.96
CA GLU A 20 4.73 4.76 4.98
C GLU A 20 5.58 3.48 5.00
N SER A 21 5.12 2.44 5.70
CA SER A 21 5.81 1.15 5.73
C SER A 21 5.71 0.39 4.41
N LEU A 22 4.61 0.55 3.68
CA LEU A 22 4.40 0.02 2.34
C LEU A 22 5.24 0.79 1.30
N GLU A 23 5.29 2.11 1.37
CA GLU A 23 6.13 2.97 0.51
C GLU A 23 7.61 2.57 0.65
N ARG A 24 8.12 2.46 1.87
CA ARG A 24 9.51 1.99 2.11
C ARG A 24 9.76 0.54 1.65
N PHE A 25 8.72 -0.28 1.59
CA PHE A 25 8.84 -1.61 1.02
C PHE A 25 8.90 -1.55 -0.51
N ALA A 26 8.05 -0.74 -1.13
CA ALA A 26 8.04 -0.50 -2.56
C ALA A 26 9.38 0.07 -3.05
N ASP A 27 9.97 1.04 -2.35
CA ASP A 27 11.30 1.58 -2.69
C ASP A 27 12.36 0.46 -2.70
N ARG A 28 12.39 -0.38 -1.67
CA ARG A 28 13.33 -1.51 -1.59
C ARG A 28 13.07 -2.58 -2.65
N ARG A 29 11.82 -2.78 -3.02
CA ARG A 29 11.43 -3.68 -4.11
C ARG A 29 11.92 -3.13 -5.44
N ASP A 30 11.77 -1.84 -5.69
CA ASP A 30 12.21 -1.20 -6.93
C ASP A 30 13.74 -1.29 -7.09
N ASP A 31 14.48 -1.05 -6.00
CA ASP A 31 15.93 -1.29 -5.95
C ASP A 31 16.27 -2.76 -6.26
N PHE A 32 15.55 -3.71 -5.65
CA PHE A 32 15.76 -5.13 -5.91
C PHE A 32 15.49 -5.47 -7.38
N LEU A 33 14.35 -5.05 -7.93
CA LEU A 33 13.92 -5.28 -9.31
C LEU A 33 14.89 -4.69 -10.33
N ALA A 34 15.54 -3.56 -10.01
CA ALA A 34 16.57 -2.95 -10.86
C ALA A 34 17.88 -3.76 -10.94
N THR A 35 18.13 -4.67 -9.97
CA THR A 35 19.40 -5.42 -9.87
C THR A 35 19.31 -6.89 -10.27
N ILE A 36 18.09 -7.42 -10.39
CA ILE A 36 17.84 -8.82 -10.74
C ILE A 36 17.98 -9.05 -12.24
N ASP A 37 18.69 -10.12 -12.60
CA ASP A 37 18.66 -10.69 -13.94
C ASP A 37 17.39 -11.54 -14.11
N LEU A 38 16.37 -10.94 -14.74
CA LEU A 38 15.10 -11.61 -15.00
C LEU A 38 15.23 -12.78 -15.97
N ASP A 39 16.23 -12.76 -16.87
CA ASP A 39 16.44 -13.81 -17.86
C ASP A 39 17.07 -15.07 -17.23
N ALA A 40 17.72 -14.92 -16.07
CA ALA A 40 18.26 -16.02 -15.28
C ALA A 40 17.22 -16.72 -14.39
N LEU A 41 16.00 -16.18 -14.29
CA LEU A 41 14.94 -16.77 -13.48
C LEU A 41 14.18 -17.88 -14.21
N ASP A 42 13.72 -18.87 -13.43
CA ASP A 42 12.67 -19.74 -13.93
C ASP A 42 11.33 -18.99 -14.03
N ARG A 43 10.44 -19.53 -14.86
CA ARG A 43 9.13 -18.92 -15.15
C ARG A 43 8.27 -18.74 -13.90
N GLU A 44 8.36 -19.64 -12.93
CA GLU A 44 7.55 -19.59 -11.71
C GLU A 44 8.04 -18.48 -10.77
N ALA A 45 9.36 -18.32 -10.65
CA ALA A 45 9.99 -17.24 -9.91
C ALA A 45 9.65 -15.88 -10.54
N ALA A 46 9.80 -15.74 -11.86
CA ALA A 46 9.44 -14.52 -12.56
C ALA A 46 7.95 -14.16 -12.36
N TYR A 47 7.06 -15.14 -12.52
CA TYR A 47 5.62 -14.93 -12.29
C TYR A 47 5.30 -14.44 -10.88
N ARG A 48 5.90 -15.07 -9.85
CA ARG A 48 5.68 -14.67 -8.46
C ARG A 48 6.16 -13.25 -8.17
N ILE A 49 7.27 -12.85 -8.77
CA ILE A 49 7.80 -11.49 -8.63
C ILE A 49 6.82 -10.48 -9.24
N PHE A 50 6.37 -10.70 -10.49
CA PHE A 50 5.41 -9.79 -11.13
C PHE A 50 4.06 -9.75 -10.41
N ALA A 51 3.55 -10.88 -9.93
CA ALA A 51 2.30 -10.92 -9.17
C ALA A 51 2.41 -10.17 -7.83
N ALA A 52 3.56 -10.29 -7.14
CA ALA A 52 3.81 -9.54 -5.92
C ALA A 52 3.99 -8.03 -6.20
N ASP A 53 4.62 -7.69 -7.32
CA ASP A 53 4.82 -6.31 -7.76
C ASP A 53 3.49 -5.61 -8.04
N GLU A 54 2.62 -6.25 -8.80
CA GLU A 54 1.28 -5.73 -9.10
C GLU A 54 0.44 -5.55 -7.82
N ALA A 55 0.50 -6.51 -6.89
CA ALA A 55 -0.21 -6.41 -5.62
C ALA A 55 0.23 -5.18 -4.80
N VAL A 56 1.54 -4.89 -4.76
CA VAL A 56 2.09 -3.74 -4.04
C VAL A 56 1.64 -2.42 -4.69
N ILE A 57 1.62 -2.34 -6.02
CA ILE A 57 1.14 -1.16 -6.76
C ILE A 57 -0.33 -0.88 -6.43
N VAL A 58 -1.17 -1.92 -6.43
CA VAL A 58 -2.58 -1.81 -6.10
C VAL A 58 -2.77 -1.38 -4.64
N GLU A 59 -2.02 -1.98 -3.71
CA GLU A 59 -2.15 -1.68 -2.28
C GLU A 59 -1.68 -0.25 -1.95
N LEU A 60 -0.67 0.28 -2.65
CA LEU A 60 -0.25 1.68 -2.54
C LEU A 60 -1.35 2.64 -2.98
N ALA A 61 -1.90 2.43 -4.19
CA ALA A 61 -2.97 3.27 -4.73
C ALA A 61 -4.21 3.26 -3.82
N LEU A 62 -4.61 2.07 -3.35
CA LEU A 62 -5.72 1.92 -2.41
C LEU A 62 -5.43 2.58 -1.06
N GLY A 63 -4.20 2.48 -0.55
CA GLY A 63 -3.79 3.08 0.71
C GLY A 63 -3.93 4.60 0.72
N HIS A 64 -3.48 5.28 -0.34
CA HIS A 64 -3.68 6.72 -0.49
C HIS A 64 -5.16 7.10 -0.53
N LEU A 65 -5.97 6.36 -1.30
CA LEU A 65 -7.41 6.60 -1.40
C LEU A 65 -8.12 6.41 -0.06
N TYR A 66 -7.74 5.38 0.70
CA TYR A 66 -8.33 5.08 1.99
C TYR A 66 -8.03 6.15 3.04
N ILE A 67 -6.80 6.69 3.06
CA ILE A 67 -6.46 7.80 3.95
C ILE A 67 -7.28 9.04 3.62
N ALA A 68 -7.42 9.40 2.34
CA ALA A 68 -8.27 10.51 1.93
C ALA A 68 -9.71 10.32 2.40
N HIS A 69 -10.24 9.10 2.25
CA HIS A 69 -11.57 8.75 2.74
C HIS A 69 -11.71 8.91 4.26
N LEU A 70 -10.71 8.51 5.06
CA LEU A 70 -10.74 8.68 6.51
C LEU A 70 -10.73 10.16 6.91
N VAL A 71 -9.94 10.99 6.23
CA VAL A 71 -9.90 12.45 6.46
C VAL A 71 -11.27 13.08 6.17
N ASP A 72 -11.90 12.72 5.05
CA ASP A 72 -13.23 13.22 4.70
C ASP A 72 -14.28 12.78 5.74
N MET A 73 -14.21 11.52 6.19
CA MET A 73 -15.11 10.99 7.22
C MET A 73 -14.97 11.73 8.56
N ASP A 74 -13.75 12.06 8.97
CA ASP A 74 -13.51 12.80 10.22
C ASP A 74 -13.97 14.27 10.10
N ALA A 75 -13.80 14.89 8.93
CA ALA A 75 -14.36 16.21 8.65
C ALA A 75 -15.89 16.23 8.73
N MET A 76 -16.56 15.26 8.07
CA MET A 76 -18.02 15.12 8.14
C MET A 76 -18.53 14.89 9.56
N ARG A 77 -17.82 14.07 10.35
CA ARG A 77 -18.17 13.86 11.77
C ARG A 77 -18.05 15.15 12.59
N ALA A 78 -17.03 15.95 12.34
CA ALA A 78 -16.85 17.22 13.03
C ALA A 78 -18.01 18.18 12.70
N GLU A 79 -18.43 18.28 11.45
CA GLU A 79 -19.58 19.09 11.03
C GLU A 79 -20.89 18.66 11.72
N LEU A 80 -21.12 17.34 11.80
CA LEU A 80 -22.33 16.78 12.43
C LEU A 80 -22.37 16.96 13.95
N CYS A 81 -21.22 17.01 14.64
CA CYS A 81 -21.15 17.21 16.09
C CYS A 81 -21.25 18.68 16.52
N ILE A 82 -21.21 19.62 15.58
CA ILE A 82 -21.34 21.07 15.85
C ILE A 82 -22.81 21.53 15.73
N HIS A 83 -23.72 20.64 15.29
CA HIS A 83 -25.18 20.83 15.30
C HIS A 83 -25.87 20.02 16.40
#